data_AF-A0A2E6DTS4-F1
#
_entry.id   AF-A0A2E6DTS4-F1
#
_cell.length_a   1.000
_cell.length_b   1.000
_cell.length_c   1.000
_cell.angle_alpha   90.00
_cell.angle_beta   90.00
_cell.angle_gamma   90.00
#
_symmetry.space_group_name_H-M   'P 1'
#
loop_
_entity.id
_entity.type
_entity.pdbx_description
1 polymer ?
#
loop_
_entity_poly.entity_id
_entity_poly.type
_entity_poly.pdbx_seq_one_letter_code
_entity_poly.pdbx_strand_id
1 'polypeptide(L)'
;MVTAYPIFNRKAIMAYLLIWIVLILGLALNPATQDKGDLSLIVEYEDTNGTVLHSFVDGELVSTNNVTLSFDFSNTSSDNDLVEFGIDLADGSDPISVDPMTNSSISIEFANHGIYELWAFAIDDSGLRENTSIVVRIELQVDWIESNTYEPKPLVIDPIPTNGGVAPNSILINSTVENPELIENIESGREVEFTWSLVDDVEDTCQSRNGLVHEGEFVNWETIHFNTFQVHELRISYDSGQDYINVNQTVIITYI
;
A
#
# COMPACT_ATOMS: atom_id res chain seq x y z
N MET A 1 48.96 -70.40 33.72
CA MET A 1 47.53 -70.65 33.41
C MET A 1 47.20 -69.77 32.22
N VAL A 2 47.08 -70.37 31.03
CA VAL A 2 47.07 -69.66 29.73
C VAL A 2 45.65 -69.21 29.41
N THR A 3 45.48 -67.92 29.15
CA THR A 3 44.22 -67.30 28.70
C THR A 3 44.02 -67.58 27.21
N ALA A 4 42.88 -68.19 26.87
CA ALA A 4 42.48 -68.45 25.49
C ALA A 4 41.71 -67.25 24.92
N TYR A 5 42.15 -66.73 23.78
CA TYR A 5 41.40 -65.76 22.97
C TYR A 5 40.29 -66.47 22.19
N PRO A 6 39.11 -65.84 22.01
CA PRO A 6 38.03 -66.44 21.25
C PRO A 6 38.34 -66.43 19.75
N ILE A 7 38.07 -67.58 19.12
CA ILE A 7 38.18 -67.80 17.67
C ILE A 7 37.03 -67.03 17.00
N PHE A 8 37.35 -65.92 16.35
CA PHE A 8 36.39 -65.18 15.54
C PHE A 8 36.00 -65.98 14.28
N ASN A 9 34.70 -66.20 14.10
CA ASN A 9 34.14 -66.98 13.00
C ASN A 9 34.27 -66.21 11.67
N ARG A 10 35.17 -66.67 10.78
CA ARG A 10 35.47 -66.04 9.48
C ARG A 10 34.24 -65.83 8.59
N LYS A 11 33.19 -66.65 8.74
CA LYS A 11 31.93 -66.51 7.97
C LYS A 11 31.08 -65.32 8.44
N ALA A 12 31.10 -65.01 9.74
CA ALA A 12 30.38 -63.86 10.30
C ALA A 12 31.04 -62.55 9.90
N ILE A 13 32.38 -62.48 9.90
CA ILE A 13 33.12 -61.29 9.47
C ILE A 13 32.88 -60.98 7.98
N MET A 14 32.85 -62.01 7.12
CA MET A 14 32.53 -61.85 5.69
C MET A 14 31.10 -61.34 5.45
N ALA A 15 30.12 -61.81 6.23
CA ALA A 15 28.73 -61.36 6.11
C ALA A 15 28.56 -59.90 6.54
N TYR A 16 29.24 -59.46 7.61
CA TYR A 16 29.25 -58.06 8.01
C TYR A 16 29.98 -57.18 6.99
N LEU A 17 31.09 -57.62 6.40
CA LEU A 17 31.77 -56.85 5.34
C LEU A 17 30.90 -56.68 4.09
N LEU A 18 30.15 -57.71 3.68
CA LEU A 18 29.25 -57.65 2.53
C LEU A 18 28.06 -56.69 2.76
N ILE A 19 27.51 -56.65 3.97
CA ILE A 19 26.42 -55.73 4.32
C ILE A 19 26.91 -54.27 4.36
N TRP A 20 28.14 -54.03 4.82
CA TRP A 20 28.75 -52.69 4.77
C TRP A 20 29.08 -52.25 3.35
N ILE A 21 29.51 -53.15 2.46
CA ILE A 21 29.77 -52.83 1.05
C ILE A 21 28.47 -52.48 0.31
N VAL A 22 27.36 -53.17 0.58
CA VAL A 22 26.04 -52.85 -0.02
C VAL A 22 25.48 -51.51 0.48
N LEU A 23 25.71 -51.17 1.76
CA LEU A 23 25.33 -49.85 2.30
C LEU A 23 26.18 -48.70 1.74
N ILE A 24 27.47 -48.94 1.42
CA ILE A 24 28.34 -47.92 0.81
C ILE A 24 28.04 -47.76 -0.69
N LEU A 25 27.63 -48.82 -1.39
CA LEU A 25 27.25 -48.76 -2.81
C LEU A 25 25.84 -48.21 -3.06
N GLY A 26 24.94 -48.23 -2.07
CA GLY A 26 23.61 -47.61 -2.17
C GLY A 26 23.59 -46.08 -2.06
N LEU A 27 24.72 -45.46 -1.71
CA LEU A 27 24.87 -44.02 -1.44
C LEU A 27 25.52 -43.23 -2.60
N ALA A 28 25.73 -43.85 -3.76
CA ALA A 28 26.36 -43.22 -4.93
C ALA A 28 25.42 -42.98 -6.12
N LEU A 29 24.11 -43.05 -5.90
CA LEU A 29 23.15 -42.39 -6.80
C LEU A 29 23.00 -40.95 -6.31
N ASN A 30 23.98 -40.10 -6.65
CA ASN A 30 23.63 -38.69 -6.83
C ASN A 30 22.51 -38.71 -7.87
N PRO A 31 21.28 -38.24 -7.58
CA PRO A 31 20.40 -37.88 -8.67
C PRO A 31 21.24 -36.93 -9.52
N ALA A 32 21.44 -37.27 -10.80
CA ALA A 32 21.98 -36.32 -11.74
C ALA A 32 21.14 -35.05 -11.51
N THR A 33 21.77 -33.98 -11.04
CA THR A 33 21.16 -32.66 -11.04
C THR A 33 20.79 -32.45 -12.49
N GLN A 34 19.53 -32.70 -12.83
CA GLN A 34 19.01 -32.34 -14.13
C GLN A 34 19.27 -30.85 -14.22
N ASP A 35 20.10 -30.48 -15.19
CA ASP A 35 20.31 -29.10 -15.54
C ASP A 35 18.93 -28.55 -15.91
N LYS A 36 18.37 -27.73 -15.01
CA LYS A 36 17.03 -27.16 -15.20
C LYS A 36 17.06 -25.98 -16.16
N GLY A 37 18.22 -25.66 -16.74
CA GLY A 37 18.40 -24.45 -17.54
C GLY A 37 18.48 -23.20 -16.66
N ASP A 38 18.62 -22.05 -17.31
CA ASP A 38 18.60 -20.72 -16.69
C ASP A 38 17.24 -20.04 -16.88
N LEU A 39 16.87 -19.18 -15.93
CA LEU A 39 15.69 -18.32 -16.03
C LEU A 39 16.09 -16.91 -15.59
N SER A 40 15.93 -15.95 -16.50
CA SER A 40 16.22 -14.53 -16.28
C SER A 40 14.91 -13.75 -16.16
N LEU A 41 14.52 -13.44 -14.93
CA LEU A 41 13.33 -12.64 -14.63
C LEU A 41 13.62 -11.15 -14.83
N ILE A 42 12.87 -10.53 -15.74
CA ILE A 42 12.88 -9.09 -15.99
C ILE A 42 11.45 -8.58 -15.94
N VAL A 43 11.17 -7.71 -14.98
CA VAL A 43 9.86 -7.08 -14.78
C VAL A 43 10.04 -5.57 -14.93
N GLU A 44 9.41 -5.00 -15.95
CA GLU A 44 9.44 -3.58 -16.25
C GLU A 44 8.15 -2.91 -15.78
N TYR A 45 8.27 -1.69 -15.26
CA TYR A 45 7.15 -0.89 -14.79
C TYR A 45 7.49 0.58 -14.95
N GLU A 46 6.50 1.38 -15.34
CA GLU A 46 6.66 2.84 -15.50
C GLU A 46 6.71 3.53 -14.14
N ASP A 47 5.77 3.15 -13.26
CA ASP A 47 5.58 3.75 -11.94
C ASP A 47 5.50 2.69 -10.85
N THR A 48 5.99 3.07 -9.66
CA THR A 48 5.84 2.31 -8.39
C THR A 48 5.15 3.17 -7.34
N ASN A 49 4.45 4.21 -7.77
CA ASN A 49 3.71 5.09 -6.90
C ASN A 49 2.43 5.60 -7.56
N GLY A 50 1.55 6.14 -6.74
CA GLY A 50 0.35 6.80 -7.20
C GLY A 50 -0.51 7.26 -6.04
N THR A 51 -1.50 8.10 -6.33
CA THR A 51 -2.38 8.67 -5.30
C THR A 51 -3.81 8.20 -5.53
N VAL A 52 -4.39 7.54 -4.53
CA VAL A 52 -5.83 7.30 -4.48
C VAL A 52 -6.53 8.62 -4.16
N LEU A 53 -7.62 8.92 -4.86
CA LEU A 53 -8.40 10.14 -4.63
C LEU A 53 -9.79 9.77 -4.11
N HIS A 54 -10.17 10.34 -2.98
CA HIS A 54 -11.55 10.37 -2.49
C HIS A 54 -12.11 11.78 -2.64
N SER A 55 -13.32 11.91 -3.19
CA SER A 55 -14.01 13.18 -3.31
C SER A 55 -15.30 13.15 -2.50
N PHE A 56 -15.49 14.15 -1.64
CA PHE A 56 -16.64 14.31 -0.78
C PHE A 56 -17.38 15.61 -1.11
N VAL A 57 -18.70 15.56 -1.07
CA VAL A 57 -19.58 16.72 -1.18
C VAL A 57 -20.56 16.70 -0.02
N ASP A 58 -20.62 17.79 0.74
CA ASP A 58 -21.50 17.95 1.90
C ASP A 58 -21.40 16.77 2.90
N GLY A 59 -20.19 16.22 3.05
CA GLY A 59 -19.87 15.08 3.91
C GLY A 59 -20.21 13.69 3.39
N GLU A 60 -20.68 13.57 2.15
CA GLU A 60 -20.94 12.29 1.51
C GLU A 60 -19.85 11.98 0.49
N LEU A 61 -19.34 10.73 0.49
CA LEU A 61 -18.39 10.27 -0.52
C LEU A 61 -19.09 10.18 -1.88
N VAL A 62 -18.64 10.96 -2.85
CA VAL A 62 -19.24 11.00 -4.20
C VAL A 62 -18.38 10.31 -5.26
N SER A 63 -17.08 10.17 -5.05
CA SER A 63 -16.18 9.53 -6.00
C SER A 63 -14.94 8.94 -5.33
N THR A 64 -14.46 7.84 -5.91
CA THR A 64 -13.16 7.22 -5.60
C THR A 64 -12.42 6.97 -6.91
N ASN A 65 -11.15 7.37 -6.97
CA ASN A 65 -10.24 7.09 -8.08
C ASN A 65 -9.08 6.24 -7.55
N ASN A 66 -9.05 4.97 -7.98
CA ASN A 66 -8.03 4.01 -7.59
C ASN A 66 -6.77 4.16 -8.46
N VAL A 67 -5.65 3.65 -7.98
CA VAL A 67 -4.39 3.60 -8.75
C VAL A 67 -4.29 2.25 -9.43
N THR A 68 -4.00 2.21 -10.73
CA THR A 68 -3.67 0.95 -11.43
C THR A 68 -2.23 1.00 -11.91
N LEU A 69 -1.41 0.05 -11.47
CA LEU A 69 -0.01 -0.09 -11.91
C LEU A 69 0.13 -1.34 -12.78
N SER A 70 0.98 -1.26 -13.81
CA SER A 70 1.21 -2.35 -14.75
C SER A 70 2.66 -2.83 -14.70
N PHE A 71 2.83 -4.14 -14.71
CA PHE A 71 4.11 -4.82 -14.63
C PHE A 71 4.27 -5.73 -15.85
N ASP A 72 5.25 -5.44 -16.69
CA ASP A 72 5.51 -6.13 -17.94
C ASP A 72 6.68 -7.12 -17.81
N PHE A 73 6.41 -8.37 -18.14
CA PHE A 73 7.32 -9.50 -18.13
C PHE A 73 7.84 -9.81 -19.55
N SER A 74 7.58 -8.97 -20.55
CA SER A 74 7.93 -9.22 -21.96
C SER A 74 9.41 -9.51 -22.21
N ASN A 75 10.30 -8.99 -21.36
CA ASN A 75 11.74 -9.20 -21.41
C ASN A 75 12.24 -10.37 -20.53
N THR A 76 11.35 -11.05 -19.80
CA THR A 76 11.67 -12.28 -19.09
C THR A 76 11.95 -13.41 -20.08
N SER A 77 12.97 -14.22 -19.80
CA SER A 77 13.40 -15.32 -20.66
C SER A 77 13.86 -16.53 -19.86
N SER A 78 13.77 -17.72 -20.46
CA SER A 78 14.27 -18.97 -19.89
C SER A 78 14.79 -19.89 -20.99
N ASP A 79 15.68 -20.81 -20.64
CA ASP A 79 16.12 -21.90 -21.52
C ASP A 79 14.99 -22.89 -21.84
N ASN A 80 13.96 -22.97 -20.97
CA ASN A 80 12.75 -23.75 -21.21
C ASN A 80 11.52 -22.86 -21.46
N ASP A 81 10.38 -23.47 -21.81
CA ASP A 81 9.15 -22.73 -22.07
C ASP A 81 8.62 -22.10 -20.77
N LEU A 82 8.40 -20.78 -20.77
CA LEU A 82 7.76 -20.06 -19.68
C LEU A 82 6.28 -20.43 -19.61
N VAL A 83 5.81 -20.84 -18.43
CA VAL A 83 4.43 -21.32 -18.23
C VAL A 83 3.59 -20.40 -17.35
N GLU A 84 4.21 -19.55 -16.53
CA GLU A 84 3.48 -18.65 -15.63
C GLU A 84 4.29 -17.37 -15.37
N PHE A 85 3.61 -16.22 -15.48
CA PHE A 85 4.03 -14.97 -14.84
C PHE A 85 3.05 -14.66 -13.72
N GLY A 86 3.54 -14.16 -12.59
CA GLY A 86 2.66 -13.83 -11.48
C GLY A 86 3.20 -12.74 -10.56
N ILE A 87 2.28 -12.15 -9.81
CA ILE A 87 2.56 -11.21 -8.72
C ILE A 87 1.79 -11.66 -7.48
N ASP A 88 2.53 -11.88 -6.40
CA ASP A 88 2.00 -12.11 -5.06
C ASP A 88 1.99 -10.79 -4.29
N LEU A 89 0.85 -10.43 -3.70
CA LEU A 89 0.65 -9.18 -2.96
C LEU A 89 1.16 -9.26 -1.51
N ALA A 90 1.62 -10.43 -1.07
CA ALA A 90 2.06 -10.71 0.31
C ALA A 90 1.02 -10.40 1.40
N ASP A 91 -0.26 -10.31 1.04
CA ASP A 91 -1.39 -10.07 1.95
C ASP A 91 -2.14 -11.36 2.34
N GLY A 92 -1.67 -12.51 1.81
CA GLY A 92 -2.26 -13.83 2.02
C GLY A 92 -3.33 -14.22 0.99
N SER A 93 -3.64 -13.38 0.01
CA SER A 93 -4.44 -13.78 -1.15
C SER A 93 -3.66 -14.71 -2.07
N ASP A 94 -4.36 -15.39 -2.97
CA ASP A 94 -3.71 -16.10 -4.06
C ASP A 94 -2.97 -15.09 -4.98
N PRO A 95 -1.82 -15.46 -5.56
CA PRO A 95 -1.14 -14.60 -6.53
C PRO A 95 -1.98 -14.34 -7.77
N ILE A 96 -1.81 -13.16 -8.36
CA ILE A 96 -2.39 -12.80 -9.65
C ILE A 96 -1.44 -13.32 -10.73
N SER A 97 -1.88 -14.20 -11.62
CA SER A 97 -1.02 -14.78 -12.67
C SER A 97 -1.65 -14.80 -14.06
N VAL A 98 -0.79 -14.90 -15.07
CA VAL A 98 -1.15 -14.97 -16.49
C VAL A 98 -0.31 -16.02 -17.22
N ASP A 99 -0.85 -16.53 -18.33
CA ASP A 99 -0.15 -17.42 -19.26
C ASP A 99 0.75 -16.60 -20.20
N PRO A 100 2.09 -16.79 -20.16
CA PRO A 100 3.06 -16.10 -21.03
C PRO A 100 2.78 -16.21 -22.53
N MET A 101 2.06 -17.24 -22.97
CA MET A 101 1.68 -17.42 -24.38
C MET A 101 0.60 -16.44 -24.85
N THR A 102 -0.14 -15.84 -23.92
CA THR A 102 -1.28 -14.97 -24.23
C THR A 102 -1.12 -13.56 -23.71
N ASN A 103 -0.37 -13.37 -22.62
CA ASN A 103 -0.18 -12.07 -21.99
C ASN A 103 1.18 -12.01 -21.29
N SER A 104 1.87 -10.89 -21.41
CA SER A 104 3.12 -10.62 -20.70
C SER A 104 2.97 -9.57 -19.61
N SER A 105 1.79 -8.96 -19.44
CA SER A 105 1.59 -7.86 -18.49
C SER A 105 0.52 -8.17 -17.45
N ILE A 106 0.80 -7.80 -16.21
CA ILE A 106 -0.13 -7.90 -15.08
C ILE A 106 -0.42 -6.50 -14.56
N SER A 107 -1.70 -6.15 -14.43
CA SER A 107 -2.12 -4.87 -13.85
C SER A 107 -2.77 -5.09 -12.50
N ILE A 108 -2.40 -4.26 -11.52
CA ILE A 108 -2.86 -4.34 -10.13
C ILE A 108 -3.50 -3.01 -9.77
N GLU A 109 -4.73 -3.09 -9.25
CA GLU A 109 -5.46 -1.94 -8.75
C GLU A 109 -5.26 -1.80 -7.22
N PHE A 110 -4.91 -0.60 -6.78
CA PHE A 110 -4.77 -0.21 -5.39
C PHE A 110 -5.87 0.78 -5.03
N ALA A 111 -6.77 0.35 -4.14
CA ALA A 111 -7.87 1.16 -3.62
C ALA A 111 -7.57 1.85 -2.29
N ASN A 112 -6.48 1.46 -1.62
CA ASN A 112 -6.09 1.99 -0.32
C ASN A 112 -4.66 2.52 -0.36
N HIS A 113 -4.39 3.56 0.41
CA HIS A 113 -3.04 4.07 0.59
C HIS A 113 -2.20 3.14 1.48
N GLY A 114 -0.89 3.18 1.31
CA GLY A 114 0.03 2.28 2.00
C GLY A 114 1.33 2.06 1.23
N ILE A 115 2.30 1.44 1.92
CA ILE A 115 3.46 0.82 1.29
C ILE A 115 3.17 -0.66 1.10
N TYR A 116 3.28 -1.15 -0.12
CA TYR A 116 3.05 -2.54 -0.52
C TYR A 116 4.36 -3.18 -0.96
N GLU A 117 4.58 -4.42 -0.54
CA GLU A 117 5.70 -5.25 -0.98
C GLU A 117 5.16 -6.37 -1.86
N LEU A 118 5.42 -6.27 -3.16
CA LEU A 118 4.98 -7.23 -4.16
C LEU A 118 6.10 -8.21 -4.47
N TRP A 119 5.75 -9.47 -4.73
CA TRP A 119 6.67 -10.48 -5.21
C TRP A 119 6.29 -10.89 -6.63
N ALA A 120 6.98 -10.32 -7.61
CA ALA A 120 6.84 -10.74 -9.00
C ALA A 120 7.65 -12.02 -9.24
N PHE A 121 7.12 -12.95 -10.02
CA PHE A 121 7.79 -14.22 -10.30
C PHE A 121 7.47 -14.74 -11.71
N ALA A 122 8.34 -15.61 -12.19
CA ALA A 122 8.11 -16.39 -13.40
C ALA A 122 8.45 -17.87 -13.14
N ILE A 123 7.75 -18.77 -13.82
CA ILE A 123 7.95 -20.22 -13.73
C ILE A 123 8.07 -20.80 -15.15
N ASP A 124 9.01 -21.72 -15.35
CA ASP A 124 9.15 -22.49 -16.58
C ASP A 124 8.56 -23.92 -16.46
N ASP A 125 8.50 -24.63 -17.59
CA ASP A 125 7.95 -26.00 -17.66
C ASP A 125 8.79 -27.07 -16.92
N SER A 126 10.03 -26.74 -16.54
CA SER A 126 10.91 -27.54 -15.69
C SER A 126 10.62 -27.35 -14.19
N GLY A 127 9.74 -26.38 -13.88
CA GLY A 127 9.41 -25.93 -12.54
C GLY A 127 10.53 -25.12 -11.88
N LEU A 128 11.43 -24.52 -12.66
CA LEU A 128 12.33 -23.48 -12.18
C LEU A 128 11.52 -22.20 -11.97
N ARG A 129 11.75 -21.52 -10.84
CA ARG A 129 11.05 -20.30 -10.47
C ARG A 129 12.06 -19.27 -10.00
N GLU A 130 12.00 -18.07 -10.57
CA GLU A 130 12.68 -16.90 -10.05
C GLU A 130 11.66 -15.89 -9.52
N ASN A 131 12.10 -15.04 -8.59
CA ASN A 131 11.29 -13.97 -8.04
C ASN A 131 12.11 -12.69 -7.82
N THR A 132 11.41 -11.57 -7.78
CA THR A 132 11.96 -10.27 -7.40
C THR A 132 10.93 -9.48 -6.61
N SER A 133 11.40 -8.70 -5.65
CA SER A 133 10.55 -7.84 -4.83
C SER A 133 10.39 -6.46 -5.47
N ILE A 134 9.16 -5.93 -5.47
CA ILE A 134 8.85 -4.57 -5.95
C ILE A 134 8.11 -3.84 -4.83
N VAL A 135 8.62 -2.66 -4.44
CA VAL A 135 7.96 -1.82 -3.44
C VAL A 135 7.08 -0.79 -4.15
N VAL A 136 5.81 -0.74 -3.78
CA VAL A 136 4.83 0.22 -4.30
C VAL A 136 4.37 1.17 -3.20
N ARG A 137 4.34 2.48 -3.48
CA ARG A 137 3.90 3.53 -2.56
C ARG A 137 2.62 4.18 -3.03
N ILE A 138 1.52 4.00 -2.30
CA ILE A 138 0.24 4.61 -2.62
C ILE A 138 -0.07 5.70 -1.60
N GLU A 139 -0.20 6.94 -2.03
CA GLU A 139 -0.69 8.05 -1.22
C GLU A 139 -2.23 8.13 -1.21
N LEU A 140 -2.81 8.87 -0.26
CA LEU A 140 -4.23 9.25 -0.29
C LEU A 140 -4.34 10.76 -0.45
N GLN A 141 -5.21 11.20 -1.36
CA GLN A 141 -5.75 12.55 -1.40
C GLN A 141 -7.26 12.50 -1.11
N VAL A 142 -7.72 13.39 -0.24
CA VAL A 142 -9.14 13.63 0.02
C VAL A 142 -9.46 15.05 -0.42
N ASP A 143 -10.36 15.19 -1.38
CA ASP A 143 -10.96 16.46 -1.75
C ASP A 143 -12.35 16.56 -1.13
N TRP A 144 -12.61 17.65 -0.42
CA TRP A 144 -13.86 17.86 0.30
C TRP A 144 -14.42 19.24 -0.04
N ILE A 145 -15.68 19.28 -0.46
CA ILE A 145 -16.38 20.52 -0.75
C ILE A 145 -17.70 20.53 0.03
N GLU A 146 -17.98 21.64 0.70
CA GLU A 146 -19.28 21.92 1.28
C GLU A 146 -19.66 23.35 0.91
N SER A 147 -20.85 23.55 0.35
CA SER A 147 -21.26 24.87 -0.17
C SER A 147 -22.47 25.42 0.57
N ASN A 148 -22.50 26.74 0.77
CA ASN A 148 -23.61 27.45 1.40
C ASN A 148 -24.04 26.80 2.73
N THR A 149 -23.08 26.58 3.61
CA THR A 149 -23.28 25.94 4.92
C THR A 149 -23.12 26.93 6.06
N TYR A 150 -23.85 26.66 7.15
CA TYR A 150 -23.73 27.37 8.41
C TYR A 150 -23.28 26.44 9.56
N GLU A 151 -23.11 25.16 9.26
CA GLU A 151 -22.68 24.12 10.19
C GLU A 151 -21.75 23.16 9.43
N PRO A 152 -20.51 23.58 9.13
CA PRO A 152 -19.56 22.75 8.40
C PRO A 152 -19.38 21.40 9.08
N LYS A 153 -19.50 20.33 8.30
CA LYS A 153 -19.31 18.97 8.84
C LYS A 153 -17.82 18.71 9.10
N PRO A 154 -17.49 17.95 10.16
CA PRO A 154 -16.10 17.55 10.40
C PRO A 154 -15.62 16.60 9.30
N LEU A 155 -14.41 16.85 8.78
CA LEU A 155 -13.70 15.93 7.89
C LEU A 155 -12.88 14.95 8.73
N VAL A 156 -13.26 13.67 8.69
CA VAL A 156 -12.49 12.59 9.32
C VAL A 156 -11.27 12.27 8.45
N ILE A 157 -10.09 12.23 9.08
CA ILE A 157 -8.82 11.89 8.46
C ILE A 157 -8.30 10.64 9.16
N ASP A 158 -8.34 9.51 8.47
CA ASP A 158 -7.74 8.26 8.94
C ASP A 158 -6.40 8.03 8.22
N PRO A 159 -5.26 8.27 8.87
CA PRO A 159 -3.94 8.04 8.28
C PRO A 159 -3.48 6.58 8.38
N ILE A 160 -4.24 5.69 9.00
CA ILE A 160 -3.77 4.33 9.30
C ILE A 160 -3.96 3.44 8.06
N PRO A 161 -2.88 2.87 7.48
CA PRO A 161 -3.00 2.07 6.27
C PRO A 161 -3.71 0.74 6.56
N THR A 162 -4.67 0.40 5.72
CA THR A 162 -5.47 -0.83 5.89
C THR A 162 -4.69 -2.09 5.56
N ASN A 163 -3.60 -1.99 4.79
CA ASN A 163 -2.71 -3.10 4.48
C ASN A 163 -1.77 -3.48 5.65
N GLY A 164 -1.86 -2.79 6.80
CA GLY A 164 -1.01 -3.05 7.96
C GLY A 164 0.47 -2.70 7.76
N GLY A 165 0.77 -1.95 6.69
CA GLY A 165 2.12 -1.53 6.35
C GLY A 165 2.67 -0.44 7.28
N VAL A 166 3.78 0.17 6.86
CA VAL A 166 4.42 1.26 7.60
C VAL A 166 3.45 2.46 7.70
N ALA A 167 3.42 3.13 8.84
CA ALA A 167 2.63 4.35 9.01
C ALA A 167 3.11 5.46 8.04
N PRO A 168 2.20 6.32 7.55
CA PRO A 168 2.59 7.45 6.70
C PRO A 168 3.51 8.42 7.44
N ASN A 169 4.24 9.22 6.67
CA ASN A 169 5.15 10.22 7.19
C ASN A 169 4.43 11.47 7.70
N SER A 170 3.40 11.92 7.00
CA SER A 170 2.69 13.16 7.33
C SER A 170 1.32 13.26 6.69
N ILE A 171 0.51 14.15 7.25
CA ILE A 171 -0.76 14.62 6.72
C ILE A 171 -0.57 16.09 6.32
N LEU A 172 -0.76 16.39 5.04
CA LEU A 172 -0.78 17.76 4.51
C LEU A 172 -2.23 18.21 4.42
N ILE A 173 -2.52 19.40 4.93
CA ILE A 173 -3.88 19.95 4.95
C ILE A 173 -3.86 21.32 4.29
N ASN A 174 -4.78 21.52 3.36
CA ASN A 174 -5.09 22.80 2.75
C ASN A 174 -6.61 23.03 2.89
N SER A 175 -7.02 24.05 3.63
CA SER A 175 -8.45 24.34 3.88
C SER A 175 -8.77 25.80 3.63
N THR A 176 -9.61 26.04 2.64
CA THR A 176 -10.15 27.35 2.29
C THR A 176 -11.58 27.48 2.79
N VAL A 177 -11.87 28.62 3.42
CA VAL A 177 -13.21 29.06 3.76
C VAL A 177 -13.50 30.35 2.99
N GLU A 178 -14.61 30.38 2.26
CA GLU A 178 -15.08 31.53 1.47
C GLU A 178 -16.41 32.02 2.03
N ASN A 179 -16.57 33.34 2.14
CA ASN A 179 -17.86 33.97 2.38
C ASN A 179 -18.36 34.56 1.05
N PRO A 180 -19.22 33.87 0.31
CA PRO A 180 -19.66 34.31 -1.01
C PRO A 180 -20.41 35.65 -0.97
N GLU A 181 -20.27 36.46 -2.03
CA GLU A 181 -21.04 37.71 -2.15
C GLU A 181 -22.55 37.43 -2.15
N LEU A 182 -23.30 38.15 -1.30
CA LEU A 182 -24.75 38.12 -1.35
C LEU A 182 -25.21 38.97 -2.54
N ILE A 183 -26.13 38.45 -3.35
CA ILE A 183 -26.69 39.23 -4.47
C ILE A 183 -27.41 40.46 -3.90
N GLU A 184 -26.94 41.66 -4.32
CA GLU A 184 -27.47 42.97 -3.94
C GLU A 184 -29.01 42.95 -3.89
N ASN A 185 -29.60 43.09 -2.68
CA ASN A 185 -30.92 43.69 -2.39
C ASN A 185 -31.64 43.16 -1.12
N ILE A 186 -31.08 42.21 -0.34
CA ILE A 186 -31.83 41.65 0.81
C ILE A 186 -31.13 41.86 2.16
N GLU A 187 -29.82 41.65 2.30
CA GLU A 187 -29.08 41.94 3.53
C GLU A 187 -27.64 42.33 3.13
N SER A 188 -27.01 43.29 3.82
CA SER A 188 -25.57 43.53 3.65
C SER A 188 -24.86 42.33 4.26
N GLY A 189 -24.00 41.64 3.51
CA GLY A 189 -23.20 40.56 4.05
C GLY A 189 -22.34 41.06 5.21
N ARG A 190 -22.09 40.18 6.17
CA ARG A 190 -21.27 40.43 7.35
C ARG A 190 -20.05 39.53 7.31
N GLU A 191 -19.00 39.99 7.97
CA GLU A 191 -17.84 39.13 8.21
C GLU A 191 -18.21 37.91 9.06
N VAL A 192 -17.54 36.80 8.80
CA VAL A 192 -17.67 35.55 9.54
C VAL A 192 -16.36 35.28 10.26
N GLU A 193 -16.44 35.11 11.58
CA GLU A 193 -15.33 34.65 12.42
C GLU A 193 -15.51 33.17 12.69
N PHE A 194 -14.44 32.40 12.56
CA PHE A 194 -14.47 30.97 12.74
C PHE A 194 -13.10 30.44 13.16
N THR A 195 -13.07 29.20 13.64
CA THR A 195 -11.85 28.52 14.05
C THR A 195 -11.73 27.18 13.34
N TRP A 196 -10.60 26.97 12.67
CA TRP A 196 -10.15 25.64 12.29
C TRP A 196 -9.55 24.93 13.50
N SER A 197 -9.92 23.67 13.71
CA SER A 197 -9.32 22.80 14.72
C SER A 197 -9.07 21.43 14.12
N LEU A 198 -7.83 20.96 14.19
CA LEU A 198 -7.47 19.56 14.01
C LEU A 198 -7.47 18.91 15.39
N VAL A 199 -8.36 17.96 15.61
CA VAL A 199 -8.47 17.22 16.89
C VAL A 199 -8.19 15.75 16.67
N ASP A 200 -7.77 15.05 17.73
CA ASP A 200 -7.60 13.60 17.72
C ASP A 200 -8.83 12.83 18.23
N ASP A 201 -8.70 11.50 18.28
CA ASP A 201 -9.73 10.55 18.70
C ASP A 201 -10.15 10.68 20.18
N VAL A 202 -9.36 11.38 21.00
CA VAL A 202 -9.69 11.70 22.39
C VAL A 202 -10.16 13.15 22.58
N GLU A 203 -10.46 13.86 21.49
CA GLU A 203 -10.94 15.24 21.45
C GLU A 203 -9.91 16.29 21.88
N ASP A 204 -8.62 15.94 21.95
CA ASP A 204 -7.55 16.89 22.22
C ASP A 204 -7.20 17.67 20.94
N THR A 205 -6.99 18.97 21.08
CA THR A 205 -6.64 19.84 19.95
C THR A 205 -5.17 19.68 19.59
N CYS A 206 -4.91 19.08 18.43
CA CYS A 206 -3.57 18.93 17.84
C CYS A 206 -3.06 20.27 17.30
N GLN A 207 -3.89 20.97 16.52
CA GLN A 207 -3.57 22.25 15.90
C GLN A 207 -4.85 23.08 15.75
N SER A 208 -4.74 24.40 15.85
CA SER A 208 -5.88 25.29 15.62
C SER A 208 -5.46 26.61 14.98
N ARG A 209 -6.39 27.27 14.30
CA ARG A 209 -6.19 28.60 13.72
C ARG A 209 -7.52 29.34 13.63
N ASN A 210 -7.53 30.59 14.04
CA ASN A 210 -8.69 31.46 13.87
C ASN A 210 -8.68 32.08 12.46
N GLY A 211 -9.87 32.29 11.90
CA GLY A 211 -10.13 32.94 10.63
C GLY A 211 -11.18 34.04 10.78
N LEU A 212 -11.05 35.05 9.92
CA LEU A 212 -12.03 36.12 9.73
C LEU A 212 -12.15 36.32 8.22
N VAL A 213 -13.35 36.18 7.66
CA VAL A 213 -13.57 36.32 6.22
C VAL A 213 -14.68 37.35 5.96
N HIS A 214 -14.36 38.37 5.17
CA HIS A 214 -15.34 39.38 4.76
C HIS A 214 -16.19 38.87 3.58
N GLU A 215 -17.32 39.55 3.32
CA GLU A 215 -18.17 39.24 2.17
C GLU A 215 -17.38 39.31 0.85
N GLY A 216 -17.55 38.30 0.01
CA GLY A 216 -16.86 38.14 -1.26
C GLY A 216 -15.41 37.70 -1.16
N GLU A 217 -14.89 37.43 0.04
CA GLU A 217 -13.51 37.03 0.27
C GLU A 217 -13.38 35.55 0.68
N PHE A 218 -12.14 35.08 0.71
CA PHE A 218 -11.77 33.77 1.22
C PHE A 218 -10.51 33.84 2.09
N VAL A 219 -10.39 32.90 3.02
CA VAL A 219 -9.19 32.70 3.83
C VAL A 219 -8.76 31.25 3.75
N ASN A 220 -7.45 31.05 3.59
CA ASN A 220 -6.86 29.72 3.51
C ASN A 220 -6.03 29.37 4.74
N TRP A 221 -5.99 28.09 5.11
CA TRP A 221 -5.09 27.52 6.09
C TRP A 221 -4.35 26.31 5.49
N GLU A 222 -3.04 26.42 5.41
CA GLU A 222 -2.14 25.33 5.03
C GLU A 222 -1.33 24.89 6.25
N THR A 223 -1.28 23.58 6.50
CA THR A 223 -0.49 23.01 7.60
C THR A 223 -0.01 21.59 7.31
N ILE A 224 0.94 21.14 8.12
CA ILE A 224 1.46 19.77 8.13
C ILE A 224 1.29 19.19 9.53
N HIS A 225 0.85 17.94 9.59
CA HIS A 225 0.69 17.18 10.82
C HIS A 225 1.45 15.84 10.73
N PHE A 226 2.08 15.43 11.83
CA PHE A 226 3.00 14.29 11.85
C PHE A 226 2.51 13.11 12.71
N ASN A 227 1.45 13.27 13.51
CA ASN A 227 0.89 12.10 14.19
C ASN A 227 0.00 11.33 13.21
N THR A 228 0.53 10.23 12.68
CA THR A 228 -0.15 9.38 11.69
C THR A 228 -0.58 8.03 12.29
N PHE A 229 -0.58 7.91 13.62
CA PHE A 229 -0.87 6.66 14.34
C PHE A 229 -2.30 6.59 14.89
N GLN A 230 -3.10 7.65 14.69
CA GLN A 230 -4.47 7.76 15.18
C GLN A 230 -5.31 8.55 14.18
N VAL A 231 -6.63 8.39 14.29
CA VAL A 231 -7.62 9.13 13.50
C VAL A 231 -7.69 10.57 14.00
N HIS A 232 -7.92 11.50 13.08
CA HIS A 232 -8.13 12.91 13.37
C HIS A 232 -9.43 13.43 12.75
N GLU A 233 -9.91 14.55 13.25
CA GLU A 233 -10.98 15.32 12.63
C GLU A 233 -10.54 16.77 12.38
N LEU A 234 -10.72 17.23 11.15
CA LEU A 234 -10.59 18.63 10.79
C LEU A 234 -11.97 19.30 10.89
N ARG A 235 -12.09 20.26 11.82
CA ARG A 235 -13.33 20.96 12.14
C ARG A 235 -13.21 22.43 11.81
N ILE A 236 -14.31 23.01 11.33
CA ILE A 236 -14.49 24.46 11.19
C ILE A 236 -15.69 24.84 12.04
N SER A 237 -15.47 25.65 13.06
CA SER A 237 -16.52 26.09 13.99
C SER A 237 -16.71 27.59 13.88
N TYR A 238 -17.96 28.04 13.75
CA TYR A 238 -18.29 29.46 13.79
C TYR A 238 -18.05 30.01 15.20
N ASP A 239 -17.35 31.14 15.27
CA ASP A 239 -17.18 31.93 16.49
C ASP A 239 -18.20 33.08 16.51
N SER A 240 -18.38 33.76 15.36
CA SER A 240 -19.38 34.81 15.15
C SER A 240 -19.68 35.00 13.65
N GLY A 241 -20.72 35.77 13.31
CA GLY A 241 -21.22 35.90 11.94
C GLY A 241 -22.64 35.33 11.80
N GLN A 242 -23.24 35.48 10.62
CA GLN A 242 -24.54 34.89 10.23
C GLN A 242 -24.64 34.52 8.74
N ASP A 243 -23.58 34.77 7.98
CA ASP A 243 -23.54 34.48 6.55
C ASP A 243 -23.18 33.01 6.34
N TYR A 244 -23.69 32.40 5.28
CA TYR A 244 -23.31 31.05 4.88
C TYR A 244 -21.92 31.07 4.25
N ILE A 245 -21.11 30.06 4.51
CA ILE A 245 -19.77 29.92 3.93
C ILE A 245 -19.71 28.74 2.95
N ASN A 246 -18.74 28.79 2.06
CA ASN A 246 -18.25 27.63 1.32
C ASN A 246 -16.95 27.14 1.95
N VAL A 247 -16.78 25.83 2.03
CA VAL A 247 -15.60 25.16 2.53
C VAL A 247 -15.03 24.29 1.43
N ASN A 248 -13.74 24.44 1.15
CA ASN A 248 -12.99 23.57 0.26
C ASN A 248 -11.74 23.08 1.00
N GLN A 249 -11.55 21.77 1.08
CA GLN A 249 -10.42 21.17 1.78
C GLN A 249 -9.77 20.10 0.90
N THR A 250 -8.44 20.09 0.91
CA THR A 250 -7.61 19.02 0.37
C THR A 250 -6.74 18.48 1.49
N VAL A 251 -6.81 17.17 1.74
CA VAL A 251 -5.95 16.46 2.68
C VAL A 251 -5.13 15.44 1.92
N ILE A 252 -3.81 15.39 2.15
CA ILE A 252 -2.92 14.42 1.52
C ILE A 252 -2.16 13.66 2.60
N ILE A 253 -2.30 12.33 2.61
CA ILE A 253 -1.50 11.42 3.44
C ILE A 253 -0.32 10.95 2.61
N THR A 254 0.90 11.27 3.07
CA THR A 254 2.13 11.02 2.32
C THR A 254 3.04 10.00 3.00
N TYR A 255 3.80 9.29 2.18
CA TYR A 255 4.78 8.28 2.58
C TYR A 255 6.19 8.69 2.12
N ILE A 256 7.23 8.10 2.73
CA ILE A 256 8.63 8.23 2.29
C ILE A 256 8.96 7.11 1.30
#